data_AF-A0A3D1RLA6-F1
#
_entry.id   AF-A0A3D1RLA6-F1
#
_cell.length_a   1.000
_cell.length_b   1.000
_cell.length_c   1.000
_cell.angle_alpha   90.00
_cell.angle_beta   90.00
_cell.angle_gamma   90.00
#
_symmetry.space_group_name_H-M   'P 1'
#
loop_
_entity.id
_entity.type
_entity.pdbx_description
1 polymer ?
#
loop_
_entity_poly.entity_id
_entity_poly.type
_entity_poly.pdbx_seq_one_letter_code
_entity_poly.pdbx_strand_id
1 'polypeptide(L)'
;MQHNISGANKKHDYYFSGMCVCNDCGSGMSGIIIKRKVKEKGYDCSRYRQYSTKACHCHEIKEKDILIHLKEFFKFTKQKYLKEIKDIKIEIKQENKTNDKFKLQNKLNILNEEYKMLINQKVKELAFCNNSMQREIIENTYKELEKEKMQSIAYLQGLIQSDEKKSLEEKIQELKTALEYFDEIINAKEPNRIILQMIIDKIYIHRDKTIRFKLKIDIDKLT
;
A
#
# COMPACT_ATOMS: atom_id res chain seq x y z
N MET A 1 -16.85 -7.52 49.93
CA MET A 1 -16.63 -7.78 48.49
C MET A 1 -15.14 -7.99 48.27
N GLN A 2 -14.71 -9.23 48.09
CA GLN A 2 -13.29 -9.56 47.89
C GLN A 2 -12.87 -9.19 46.46
N HIS A 3 -11.94 -8.24 46.34
CA HIS A 3 -11.24 -7.97 45.09
C HIS A 3 -10.30 -9.13 44.78
N ASN A 4 -10.66 -9.95 43.80
CA ASN A 4 -9.75 -10.90 43.18
C ASN A 4 -8.70 -10.14 42.37
N ILE A 5 -7.56 -9.87 42.98
CA ILE A 5 -6.34 -9.45 42.28
C ILE A 5 -5.78 -10.71 41.63
N SER A 6 -6.26 -11.04 40.42
CA SER A 6 -5.66 -12.09 39.61
C SER A 6 -4.22 -11.68 39.26
N GLY A 7 -3.26 -12.45 39.76
CA GLY A 7 -1.83 -12.19 39.66
C GLY A 7 -1.39 -11.76 38.27
N ALA A 8 -0.71 -10.62 38.22
CA ALA A 8 0.02 -10.16 37.04
C ALA A 8 1.11 -11.18 36.72
N ASN A 9 0.76 -12.15 35.86
CA ASN A 9 1.68 -13.15 35.33
C ASN A 9 2.88 -12.44 34.68
N LYS A 10 4.11 -12.89 34.99
CA LYS A 10 5.34 -12.50 34.28
C LYS A 10 5.03 -12.42 32.78
N LYS A 11 5.18 -11.23 32.17
CA LYS A 11 5.08 -11.06 30.72
C LYS A 11 6.12 -11.97 30.08
N HIS A 12 5.71 -13.15 29.65
CA HIS A 12 6.57 -14.05 28.91
C HIS A 12 6.86 -13.41 27.56
N ASP A 13 8.15 -13.28 27.24
CA ASP A 13 8.61 -12.65 26.01
C ASP A 13 8.40 -13.60 24.83
N TYR A 14 7.33 -13.37 24.07
CA TYR A 14 6.85 -14.19 22.96
C TYR A 14 6.90 -13.33 21.69
N TYR A 15 7.66 -13.76 20.68
CA TYR A 15 7.93 -12.98 19.45
C TYR A 15 6.64 -12.57 18.74
N PHE A 16 5.68 -13.50 18.65
CA PHE A 16 4.43 -13.34 17.90
C PHE A 16 3.22 -12.99 18.79
N SER A 17 3.44 -12.61 20.05
CA SER A 17 2.36 -12.25 20.97
C SER A 17 1.51 -11.10 20.42
N GLY A 18 0.21 -11.37 20.24
CA GLY A 18 -0.78 -10.43 19.69
C GLY A 18 -0.94 -10.50 18.17
N MET A 19 -0.11 -11.27 17.46
CA MET A 19 -0.17 -11.45 16.01
C MET A 19 -0.87 -12.75 15.60
N CYS A 20 -0.77 -13.80 16.43
CA CYS A 20 -1.34 -15.12 16.14
C CYS A 20 -2.87 -15.18 16.36
N VAL A 21 -3.57 -15.75 15.38
CA VAL A 21 -5.02 -15.95 15.35
C VAL A 21 -5.34 -17.39 14.95
N CYS A 22 -6.29 -18.02 15.63
CA CYS A 22 -6.84 -19.31 15.24
C CYS A 22 -7.68 -19.13 13.98
N ASN A 23 -7.34 -19.81 12.90
CA ASN A 23 -8.08 -19.70 11.65
C ASN A 23 -9.53 -20.24 11.76
N ASP A 24 -9.75 -21.25 12.61
CA ASP A 24 -11.02 -21.98 12.65
C ASP A 24 -12.10 -21.25 13.45
N CYS A 25 -11.76 -20.65 14.59
CA CYS A 25 -12.72 -19.96 15.46
C CYS A 25 -12.52 -18.44 15.56
N GLY A 26 -11.50 -17.90 14.89
CA GLY A 26 -11.18 -16.47 14.86
C GLY A 26 -10.61 -15.90 16.16
N SER A 27 -10.48 -16.69 17.24
CA SER A 27 -9.92 -16.18 18.49
C SER A 27 -8.42 -15.93 18.37
N GLY A 28 -7.89 -15.05 19.22
CA GLY A 28 -6.44 -14.97 19.43
C GLY A 28 -5.83 -16.30 19.89
N MET A 29 -4.51 -16.39 19.80
CA MET A 29 -3.76 -17.52 20.36
C MET A 29 -2.95 -17.09 21.57
N SER A 30 -3.01 -17.89 22.63
CA SER A 30 -2.28 -17.64 23.86
C SER A 30 -0.88 -18.23 23.77
N GLY A 31 0.12 -17.52 24.30
CA GLY A 31 1.45 -18.07 24.51
C GLY A 31 1.43 -19.17 25.58
N ILE A 32 2.05 -20.31 25.28
CA ILE A 32 2.09 -21.49 26.14
C ILE A 32 3.51 -22.06 26.23
N ILE A 33 3.78 -22.83 27.29
CA ILE A 33 4.97 -23.68 27.38
C ILE A 33 4.54 -25.10 27.03
N ILE A 34 4.98 -25.59 25.88
CA ILE A 34 4.78 -26.97 25.45
C ILE A 34 5.79 -27.82 26.22
N LYS A 35 5.30 -28.72 27.09
CA LYS A 35 6.14 -29.51 27.99
C LYS A 35 6.53 -30.89 27.43
N ARG A 36 6.02 -31.26 26.26
CA ARG A 36 6.23 -32.59 25.67
C ARG A 36 7.67 -32.73 25.16
N LYS A 37 8.40 -33.72 25.66
CA LYS A 37 9.83 -34.01 25.38
C LYS A 37 10.79 -32.90 25.85
N VAL A 38 10.68 -31.69 25.29
CA VAL A 38 11.50 -30.52 25.63
C VAL A 38 10.58 -29.34 25.92
N LYS A 39 10.87 -28.58 26.99
CA LYS A 39 10.10 -27.37 27.33
C LYS A 39 10.39 -26.29 26.29
N GLU A 40 9.39 -25.95 25.48
CA GLU A 40 9.52 -24.95 24.42
C GLU A 40 8.36 -23.96 24.44
N LYS A 41 8.62 -22.72 24.01
CA LYS A 41 7.58 -21.71 23.80
C LYS A 41 6.74 -22.07 22.57
N GLY A 42 5.44 -21.86 22.67
CA GLY A 42 4.50 -22.06 21.58
C GLY A 42 3.22 -21.27 21.76
N TYR A 43 2.26 -21.52 20.88
CA TYR A 43 0.95 -20.90 20.86
C TYR A 43 -0.12 -21.97 20.75
N ASP A 44 -1.28 -21.72 21.36
CA ASP A 44 -2.48 -22.55 21.21
C ASP A 44 -3.74 -21.68 21.29
N CYS A 45 -4.84 -22.17 20.71
CA CYS A 45 -6.07 -21.42 20.54
C CYS A 45 -6.63 -21.00 21.91
N SER A 46 -6.82 -19.69 22.13
CA SER A 46 -7.30 -19.19 23.43
C SER A 46 -8.68 -19.74 23.77
N ARG A 47 -9.57 -19.86 22.78
CA ARG A 47 -10.93 -20.38 22.98
C ARG A 47 -10.93 -21.87 23.32
N TYR A 48 -10.08 -22.67 22.68
CA TYR A 48 -9.86 -24.07 23.03
C TYR A 48 -9.27 -24.20 24.43
N ARG A 49 -8.30 -23.36 24.80
CA ARG A 49 -7.73 -23.41 26.16
C ARG A 49 -8.74 -23.09 27.26
N GLN A 50 -9.71 -22.21 26.98
CA GLN A 50 -10.74 -21.83 27.94
C GLN A 50 -11.90 -22.83 28.00
N TYR A 51 -12.36 -23.33 26.86
CA TYR A 51 -13.62 -24.09 26.75
C TYR A 51 -13.46 -25.48 26.12
N SER A 52 -12.23 -25.88 25.83
CA SER A 52 -11.86 -27.17 25.22
C SER A 52 -12.57 -27.44 23.88
N THR A 53 -12.79 -28.71 23.56
CA THR A 53 -13.36 -29.20 22.30
C THR A 53 -14.78 -28.71 22.02
N LYS A 54 -15.47 -28.18 23.03
CA LYS A 54 -16.81 -27.59 22.86
C LYS A 54 -16.79 -26.28 22.07
N ALA A 55 -15.65 -25.60 22.02
CA ALA A 55 -15.56 -24.28 21.40
C ALA A 55 -14.53 -24.17 20.27
N CYS A 56 -13.49 -25.00 20.27
CA CYS A 56 -12.52 -25.09 19.17
C CYS A 56 -11.69 -26.39 19.31
N HIS A 57 -10.57 -26.51 18.59
CA HIS A 57 -9.65 -27.64 18.65
C HIS A 57 -8.27 -27.22 19.17
N CYS A 58 -7.39 -28.19 19.39
CA CYS A 58 -5.99 -27.92 19.68
C CYS A 58 -5.29 -27.44 18.41
N HIS A 59 -4.66 -26.28 18.48
CA HIS A 59 -3.88 -25.64 17.41
C HIS A 59 -2.43 -25.42 17.87
N GLU A 60 -1.93 -26.30 18.73
CA GLU A 60 -0.60 -26.21 19.33
C GLU A 60 0.49 -26.16 18.26
N ILE A 61 1.24 -25.05 18.26
CA ILE A 61 2.39 -24.82 17.36
C ILE A 61 3.55 -24.20 18.13
N LYS A 62 4.78 -24.60 17.81
CA LYS A 62 5.98 -24.06 18.46
C LYS A 62 6.34 -22.70 17.88
N GLU A 63 6.82 -21.80 18.73
CA GLU A 63 7.24 -20.46 18.31
C GLU A 63 8.39 -20.52 17.29
N LYS A 64 9.31 -21.46 17.46
CA LYS A 64 10.41 -21.68 16.53
C LYS A 64 9.94 -22.13 15.15
N ASP A 65 8.87 -22.93 15.08
CA ASP A 65 8.33 -23.45 13.82
C ASP A 65 7.66 -22.30 13.04
N ILE A 66 6.93 -21.42 13.74
CA ILE A 66 6.41 -20.17 13.16
C ILE A 66 7.54 -19.34 12.56
N LEU A 67 8.65 -19.17 13.29
CA LEU A 67 9.80 -18.39 12.81
C LEU A 67 10.45 -19.00 11.57
N ILE A 68 10.60 -20.33 11.51
CA ILE A 68 11.15 -21.02 10.34
C ILE A 68 10.27 -20.76 9.12
N HIS A 69 8.96 -21.01 9.24
CA HIS A 69 8.01 -20.78 8.15
C HIS A 69 7.94 -19.31 7.73
N LEU A 70 8.06 -18.38 8.67
CA LEU A 70 8.10 -16.95 8.38
C LEU A 70 9.32 -16.58 7.53
N LYS A 71 10.51 -17.11 7.87
CA LYS A 71 11.73 -16.85 7.11
C LYS A 71 11.64 -17.43 5.69
N GLU A 72 11.07 -18.62 5.54
CA GLU A 72 10.81 -19.22 4.22
C GLU A 72 9.83 -18.37 3.40
N PHE A 73 8.74 -17.94 4.03
CA PHE A 73 7.75 -17.05 3.42
C PHE A 73 8.38 -15.74 2.95
N PHE A 74 9.25 -15.12 3.74
CA PHE A 74 9.95 -13.90 3.33
C PHE A 74 10.95 -14.12 2.21
N LYS A 75 11.67 -15.24 2.16
CA LYS A 75 12.56 -15.57 1.03
C LYS A 75 11.78 -15.63 -0.28
N PHE A 76 10.61 -16.28 -0.27
CA PHE A 76 9.74 -16.36 -1.45
C PHE A 76 9.14 -15.00 -1.82
N THR A 77 8.63 -14.27 -0.83
CA THR A 77 8.02 -12.95 -1.03
C THR A 77 9.03 -11.92 -1.54
N LYS A 78 10.28 -11.98 -1.06
CA LYS A 78 11.40 -11.17 -1.56
C LYS A 78 11.61 -11.32 -3.07
N GLN A 79 11.53 -12.54 -3.60
CA GLN A 79 11.68 -12.78 -5.03
C GLN A 79 10.56 -12.12 -5.84
N LYS A 80 9.32 -12.14 -5.33
CA LYS A 80 8.18 -11.44 -5.95
C LYS A 80 8.40 -9.92 -5.96
N TYR A 81 8.80 -9.33 -4.83
CA TYR A 81 9.03 -7.89 -4.72
C TYR A 81 10.16 -7.42 -5.66
N LEU A 82 11.24 -8.19 -5.76
CA LEU A 82 12.34 -7.89 -6.67
C LEU A 82 11.92 -7.94 -8.14
N LYS A 83 10.98 -8.82 -8.49
CA LYS A 83 10.40 -8.88 -9.84
C LYS A 83 9.52 -7.66 -10.10
N GLU A 84 8.60 -7.36 -9.19
CA GLU A 84 7.71 -6.18 -9.27
C GLU A 84 8.51 -4.87 -9.43
N ILE A 85 9.57 -4.67 -8.63
CA ILE A 85 10.45 -3.49 -8.76
C ILE A 85 11.10 -3.41 -10.15
N LYS A 86 11.47 -4.55 -10.75
CA LYS A 86 12.04 -4.57 -12.10
C LYS A 86 10.98 -4.21 -13.14
N ASP A 87 9.77 -4.73 -12.99
CA ASP A 87 8.66 -4.51 -13.91
C ASP A 87 8.23 -3.03 -13.89
N ILE A 88 8.06 -2.42 -12.71
CA ILE A 88 7.77 -0.96 -12.56
C ILE A 88 8.90 -0.12 -13.18
N LYS A 89 10.17 -0.49 -12.99
CA LYS A 89 11.30 0.23 -13.61
C LYS A 89 11.29 0.14 -15.13
N ILE A 90 10.78 -0.94 -15.72
CA ILE A 90 10.63 -1.08 -17.17
C ILE A 90 9.51 -0.17 -17.65
N GLU A 91 8.37 -0.14 -16.95
CA GLU A 91 7.23 0.73 -17.23
C GLU A 91 7.64 2.21 -17.23
N ILE A 92 8.27 2.68 -16.14
CA ILE A 92 8.81 4.05 -16.05
C ILE A 92 9.78 4.35 -17.22
N LYS A 93 10.63 3.39 -17.61
CA LYS A 93 11.58 3.59 -18.73
C LYS A 93 10.87 3.65 -20.09
N GLN A 94 9.79 2.91 -20.28
CA GLN A 94 9.00 2.92 -21.51
C GLN A 94 8.23 4.24 -21.64
N GLU A 95 7.59 4.72 -20.57
CA GLU A 95 6.95 6.04 -20.53
C GLU A 95 7.94 7.19 -20.80
N ASN A 96 9.16 7.11 -20.26
CA ASN A 96 10.17 8.13 -20.53
C ASN A 96 10.73 8.08 -21.97
N LYS A 97 10.61 6.94 -22.68
CA LYS A 97 11.04 6.80 -24.08
C LYS A 97 9.96 7.27 -25.06
N THR A 98 8.69 7.19 -24.70
CA THR A 98 7.62 7.88 -25.43
C THR A 98 7.81 9.39 -25.24
N ASN A 99 8.17 10.06 -26.33
CA ASN A 99 8.47 11.50 -26.44
C ASN A 99 7.23 12.41 -26.16
N ASP A 100 6.27 11.90 -25.38
CA ASP A 100 4.90 12.37 -25.31
C ASP A 100 4.74 13.52 -24.31
N LYS A 101 5.49 13.55 -23.19
CA LYS A 101 5.49 14.73 -22.32
C LYS A 101 6.00 15.97 -23.04
N PHE A 102 7.08 15.86 -23.81
CA PHE A 102 7.60 16.99 -24.61
C PHE A 102 6.61 17.40 -25.71
N LYS A 103 5.97 16.45 -26.41
CA LYS A 103 4.91 16.74 -27.38
C LYS A 103 3.68 17.40 -26.72
N LEU A 104 3.26 16.92 -25.56
CA LEU A 104 2.14 17.49 -24.78
C LEU A 104 2.49 18.89 -24.29
N GLN A 105 3.71 19.12 -23.81
CA GLN A 105 4.22 20.43 -23.41
C GLN A 105 4.25 21.41 -24.60
N ASN A 106 4.70 20.95 -25.78
CA ASN A 106 4.68 21.75 -27.01
C ASN A 106 3.25 22.06 -27.46
N LYS A 107 2.34 21.09 -27.45
CA LYS A 107 0.92 21.31 -27.75
C LYS A 107 0.30 22.32 -26.78
N LEU A 108 0.61 22.22 -25.49
CA LEU A 108 0.14 23.16 -24.47
C LEU A 108 0.68 24.58 -24.74
N ASN A 109 1.97 24.71 -25.09
CA ASN A 109 2.55 26.01 -25.45
C ASN A 109 1.87 26.63 -26.67
N ILE A 110 1.65 25.85 -27.73
CA ILE A 110 0.94 26.32 -28.93
C ILE A 110 -0.47 26.79 -28.56
N LEU A 111 -1.22 25.99 -27.80
CA LEU A 111 -2.59 26.32 -27.41
C LEU A 111 -2.67 27.57 -26.52
N ASN A 112 -1.68 27.80 -25.65
CA ASN A 112 -1.58 29.02 -24.85
C ASN A 112 -1.29 30.26 -25.71
N GLU A 113 -0.43 30.14 -26.73
CA GLU A 113 -0.18 31.24 -27.67
C GLU A 113 -1.43 31.54 -28.52
N GLU A 114 -2.14 30.51 -28.99
CA GLU A 114 -3.43 30.69 -29.68
C GLU A 114 -4.46 31.41 -28.81
N TYR A 115 -4.54 31.05 -27.52
CA TYR A 115 -5.43 31.72 -26.58
C TYR A 115 -5.06 33.21 -26.39
N LYS A 116 -3.77 33.54 -26.26
CA LYS A 116 -3.32 34.94 -26.22
C LYS A 116 -3.69 35.70 -27.49
N MET A 117 -3.53 35.08 -28.67
CA MET A 117 -3.93 35.70 -29.94
C MET A 117 -5.44 35.96 -30.00
N LEU A 118 -6.25 35.01 -29.55
CA LEU A 118 -7.72 35.14 -29.47
C LEU A 118 -8.12 36.34 -28.60
N ILE A 119 -7.52 36.48 -27.42
CA ILE A 119 -7.75 37.62 -26.52
C ILE A 119 -7.36 38.95 -27.20
N ASN A 120 -6.22 38.99 -27.90
CA ASN A 120 -5.79 40.18 -28.62
C ASN A 120 -6.75 40.55 -29.77
N GLN A 121 -7.33 39.58 -30.47
CA GLN A 121 -8.33 39.82 -31.51
C GLN A 121 -9.63 40.37 -30.91
N LYS A 122 -10.11 39.78 -29.81
CA LYS A 122 -11.27 40.29 -29.05
C LYS A 122 -11.10 41.76 -28.67
N VAL A 123 -9.95 42.12 -28.09
CA VAL A 123 -9.67 43.51 -27.67
C VAL A 123 -9.71 44.46 -28.86
N LYS A 124 -9.13 44.08 -29.99
CA LYS A 124 -9.17 44.89 -31.23
C LYS A 124 -10.60 45.07 -31.71
N GLU A 125 -11.36 43.99 -31.86
CA GLU A 125 -12.74 44.06 -32.37
C GLU A 125 -13.65 44.89 -31.46
N LEU A 126 -13.53 44.73 -30.13
CA LEU A 126 -14.29 45.54 -29.18
C LEU A 126 -13.90 47.02 -29.20
N ALA A 127 -12.65 47.36 -29.51
CA ALA A 127 -12.20 48.74 -29.65
C ALA A 127 -12.74 49.43 -30.91
N PHE A 128 -13.03 48.68 -31.98
CA PHE A 128 -13.58 49.22 -33.23
C PHE A 128 -15.12 49.09 -33.34
N CYS A 129 -15.79 48.52 -32.34
CA CYS A 129 -17.23 48.30 -32.36
C CYS A 129 -18.02 49.50 -31.79
N ASN A 130 -18.84 50.14 -32.64
CA ASN A 130 -19.63 51.34 -32.29
C ASN A 130 -21.12 51.06 -32.05
N ASN A 131 -21.57 49.80 -32.15
CA ASN A 131 -22.97 49.39 -32.01
C ASN A 131 -23.12 48.41 -30.83
N SER A 132 -24.05 48.67 -29.90
CA SER A 132 -24.23 47.81 -28.71
C SER A 132 -24.65 46.38 -29.07
N MET A 133 -25.47 46.20 -30.11
CA MET A 133 -25.93 44.88 -30.53
C MET A 133 -24.78 44.05 -31.12
N GLN A 134 -23.90 44.67 -31.90
CA GLN A 134 -22.70 44.00 -32.43
C GLN A 134 -21.72 43.66 -31.31
N ARG A 135 -21.57 44.56 -30.33
CA ARG A 135 -20.72 44.34 -29.17
C ARG A 135 -21.15 43.11 -28.38
N GLU A 136 -22.44 42.95 -28.13
CA GLU A 136 -23.00 41.80 -27.42
C GLU A 136 -22.76 40.47 -28.18
N ILE A 137 -22.91 40.47 -29.51
CA ILE A 137 -22.62 39.31 -30.36
C ILE A 137 -21.13 38.93 -30.28
N ILE A 138 -20.22 39.91 -30.36
CA ILE A 138 -18.78 39.70 -30.24
C ILE A 138 -18.43 39.13 -28.86
N GLU A 139 -18.92 39.74 -27.79
CA GLU A 139 -18.65 39.31 -26.42
C GLU A 139 -19.11 37.87 -26.17
N ASN A 140 -20.31 37.50 -26.62
CA ASN A 140 -20.85 36.15 -26.47
C ASN A 140 -20.02 35.12 -27.27
N THR A 141 -19.65 35.43 -28.51
CA THR A 141 -18.85 34.54 -29.37
C THR A 141 -17.47 34.27 -28.75
N TYR A 142 -16.77 35.33 -28.32
CA TYR A 142 -15.45 35.16 -27.70
C TYR A 142 -15.53 34.44 -26.35
N LYS A 143 -16.62 34.62 -25.58
CA LYS A 143 -16.83 33.90 -24.32
C LYS A 143 -16.95 32.39 -24.52
N GLU A 144 -17.61 31.95 -25.59
CA GLU A 144 -17.68 30.52 -25.95
C GLU A 144 -16.32 29.98 -26.39
N LEU A 145 -15.62 30.70 -27.28
CA LEU A 145 -14.29 30.32 -27.76
C LEU A 145 -13.23 30.27 -26.64
N GLU A 146 -13.24 31.24 -25.73
CA GLU A 146 -12.36 31.26 -24.55
C GLU A 146 -12.63 30.04 -23.66
N LYS A 147 -13.91 29.69 -23.44
CA LYS A 147 -14.29 28.54 -22.63
C LYS A 147 -13.77 27.23 -23.22
N GLU A 148 -13.92 27.01 -24.52
CA GLU A 148 -13.42 25.82 -25.21
C GLU A 148 -11.89 25.69 -25.12
N LYS A 149 -11.17 26.80 -25.37
CA LYS A 149 -9.70 26.84 -25.27
C LYS A 149 -9.23 26.60 -23.84
N MET A 150 -9.87 27.22 -22.84
CA MET A 150 -9.54 27.00 -21.43
C MET A 150 -9.78 25.55 -20.98
N GLN A 151 -10.87 24.91 -21.43
CA GLN A 151 -11.12 23.50 -21.13
C GLN A 151 -10.04 22.59 -21.72
N SER A 152 -9.62 22.88 -22.95
CA SER A 152 -8.55 22.14 -23.64
C SER A 152 -7.18 22.32 -22.97
N ILE A 153 -6.87 23.55 -22.50
CA ILE A 153 -5.66 23.86 -21.71
C ILE A 153 -5.67 23.09 -20.39
N ALA A 154 -6.79 23.12 -19.65
CA ALA A 154 -6.92 22.44 -18.37
C ALA A 154 -6.76 20.92 -18.51
N TYR A 155 -7.33 20.34 -19.57
CA TYR A 155 -7.17 18.91 -19.88
C TYR A 155 -5.71 18.54 -20.16
N LEU A 156 -5.01 19.29 -21.02
CA LEU A 156 -3.59 19.04 -21.32
C LEU A 156 -2.69 19.23 -20.09
N GLN A 157 -2.98 20.22 -19.24
CA GLN A 157 -2.27 20.42 -17.98
C GLN A 157 -2.47 19.25 -17.03
N GLY A 158 -3.70 18.73 -16.91
CA GLY A 158 -4.00 17.53 -16.12
C GLY A 158 -3.24 16.29 -16.60
N LEU A 159 -3.15 16.08 -17.92
CA LEU A 159 -2.36 14.98 -18.49
C LEU A 159 -0.85 15.12 -18.24
N ILE A 160 -0.32 16.35 -18.25
CA ILE A 160 1.11 16.61 -17.97
C ILE A 160 1.43 16.45 -16.48
N GLN A 161 0.42 16.68 -15.61
CA GLN A 161 0.50 16.59 -14.16
C GLN A 161 0.08 15.24 -13.59
N SER A 162 -0.32 14.24 -14.39
CA SER A 162 -0.74 12.94 -13.85
C SER A 162 0.36 12.37 -12.95
N ASP A 163 -0.01 12.15 -11.68
CA ASP A 163 0.88 11.86 -10.55
C ASP A 163 1.42 10.41 -10.57
N GLU A 164 1.18 9.69 -11.67
CA GLU A 164 1.42 8.26 -11.84
C GLU A 164 2.89 7.92 -11.67
N LYS A 165 3.80 8.74 -12.22
CA LYS A 165 5.23 8.51 -12.06
C LYS A 165 5.71 8.69 -10.61
N LYS A 166 5.14 9.66 -9.89
CA LYS A 166 5.46 9.90 -8.48
C LYS A 166 4.92 8.75 -7.61
N SER A 167 3.71 8.30 -7.91
CA SER A 167 3.09 7.12 -7.29
C SER A 167 3.89 5.83 -7.52
N LEU A 168 4.46 5.63 -8.72
CA LEU A 168 5.29 4.45 -9.03
C LEU A 168 6.67 4.49 -8.34
N GLU A 169 7.29 5.67 -8.25
CA GLU A 169 8.55 5.86 -7.53
C GLU A 169 8.38 5.66 -6.02
N GLU A 170 7.29 6.17 -5.44
CA GLU A 170 6.90 5.92 -4.03
C GLU A 170 6.67 4.42 -3.79
N LYS A 171 5.94 3.73 -4.69
CA LYS A 171 5.73 2.27 -4.64
C LYS A 171 7.05 1.50 -4.65
N ILE A 172 8.01 1.88 -5.49
CA ILE A 172 9.35 1.26 -5.50
C ILE A 172 10.04 1.44 -4.13
N GLN A 173 9.91 2.61 -3.51
CA GLN A 173 10.56 2.90 -2.24
C GLN A 173 9.96 2.07 -1.10
N GLU A 174 8.64 1.95 -1.04
CA GLU A 174 7.95 1.08 -0.06
C GLU A 174 8.38 -0.39 -0.19
N LEU A 175 8.45 -0.90 -1.43
CA LEU A 175 8.89 -2.27 -1.69
C LEU A 175 10.35 -2.48 -1.26
N LYS A 176 11.26 -1.52 -1.48
CA LYS A 176 12.65 -1.61 -1.03
C LYS A 176 12.76 -1.64 0.49
N THR A 177 12.05 -0.76 1.19
CA THR A 177 12.05 -0.73 2.65
C THR A 177 11.52 -2.05 3.23
N ALA A 178 10.48 -2.63 2.63
CA ALA A 178 10.00 -3.96 3.01
C ALA A 178 11.07 -5.06 2.83
N LEU A 179 11.84 -5.00 1.73
CA LEU A 179 12.93 -5.95 1.47
C LEU A 179 14.06 -5.86 2.50
N GLU A 180 14.41 -4.64 2.94
CA GLU A 180 15.40 -4.43 3.99
C GLU A 180 14.96 -5.12 5.29
N TYR A 181 13.71 -4.91 5.72
CA TYR A 181 13.19 -5.58 6.91
C TYR A 181 13.10 -7.11 6.78
N PHE A 182 12.81 -7.63 5.57
CA PHE A 182 12.85 -9.07 5.35
C PHE A 182 14.26 -9.62 5.57
N ASP A 183 15.28 -8.93 5.05
CA ASP A 183 16.67 -9.35 5.21
C ASP A 183 17.12 -9.30 6.68
N GLU A 184 16.70 -8.29 7.42
CA GLU A 184 16.94 -8.22 8.87
C GLU A 184 16.35 -9.43 9.60
N ILE A 185 15.10 -9.81 9.32
CA ILE A 185 14.45 -10.94 9.99
C ILE A 185 15.05 -12.29 9.55
N ILE A 186 15.34 -12.46 8.26
CA ILE A 186 15.91 -13.70 7.73
C ILE A 186 17.26 -13.98 8.37
N ASN A 187 18.13 -12.97 8.46
CA ASN A 187 19.50 -13.10 8.94
C ASN A 187 19.62 -13.07 10.47
N ALA A 188 18.64 -12.50 11.18
CA ALA A 188 18.67 -12.45 12.64
C ALA A 188 18.54 -13.84 13.28
N LYS A 189 19.33 -14.10 14.33
CA LYS A 189 19.18 -15.29 15.17
C LYS A 189 17.89 -15.24 15.98
N GLU A 190 17.54 -14.07 16.48
CA GLU A 190 16.30 -13.78 17.21
C GLU A 190 15.62 -12.55 16.58
N PRO A 191 14.33 -12.62 16.22
CA PRO A 191 13.67 -11.53 15.53
C PRO A 191 13.30 -10.39 16.49
N ASN A 192 13.50 -9.15 16.04
CA ASN A 192 13.03 -7.99 16.78
C ASN A 192 11.49 -7.88 16.67
N ARG A 193 10.81 -7.91 17.82
CA ARG A 193 9.35 -7.86 17.89
C ARG A 193 8.76 -6.59 17.28
N ILE A 194 9.43 -5.44 17.39
CA ILE A 194 8.96 -4.19 16.79
C ILE A 194 8.92 -4.33 15.26
N ILE A 195 9.97 -4.89 14.67
CA ILE A 195 10.07 -5.12 13.23
C ILE A 195 9.01 -6.13 12.76
N LEU A 196 8.80 -7.21 13.52
CA LEU A 196 7.73 -8.16 13.25
C LEU A 196 6.35 -7.47 13.22
N GLN A 197 6.08 -6.56 14.17
CA GLN A 197 4.82 -5.81 14.20
C GLN A 197 4.68 -4.79 13.08
N MET A 198 5.77 -4.26 12.55
CA MET A 198 5.73 -3.33 11.41
C MET A 198 5.35 -4.06 10.11
N ILE A 199 5.76 -5.32 9.96
CA ILE A 199 5.55 -6.08 8.73
C ILE A 199 4.29 -6.94 8.78
N ILE A 200 4.05 -7.62 9.90
CA ILE A 200 3.02 -8.66 10.01
C ILE A 200 1.74 -8.03 10.55
N ASP A 201 0.64 -8.21 9.82
CA ASP A 201 -0.70 -7.89 10.30
C ASP A 201 -1.20 -9.01 11.22
N LYS A 202 -1.30 -10.22 10.65
CA LYS A 202 -1.81 -11.41 11.35
C LYS A 202 -1.11 -12.68 10.90
N ILE A 203 -1.03 -13.64 11.81
CA ILE A 203 -0.55 -15.00 11.57
C ILE A 203 -1.72 -15.94 11.85
N TYR A 204 -2.28 -16.53 10.80
CA TYR A 204 -3.38 -17.47 10.94
C TYR A 204 -2.84 -18.88 11.06
N ILE A 205 -3.25 -19.59 12.11
CA ILE A 205 -2.82 -20.97 12.37
C ILE A 205 -4.03 -21.88 12.26
N HIS A 206 -3.91 -22.86 11.37
CA HIS A 206 -4.91 -23.88 11.09
C HIS A 206 -4.74 -25.11 11.99
N ARG A 207 -5.77 -25.95 12.07
CA ARG A 207 -5.75 -27.16 12.91
C ARG A 207 -4.68 -28.17 12.51
N ASP A 208 -4.42 -28.26 11.21
CA ASP A 208 -3.35 -29.09 10.63
C ASP A 208 -1.96 -28.46 10.81
N LYS A 209 -1.87 -27.35 11.54
CA LYS A 209 -0.66 -26.57 11.84
C LYS A 209 -0.08 -25.84 10.62
N THR A 210 -0.81 -25.77 9.51
CA THR A 210 -0.45 -24.85 8.43
C THR A 210 -0.56 -23.40 8.92
N ILE A 211 0.32 -22.55 8.41
CA ILE A 211 0.42 -21.15 8.79
C ILE A 211 0.20 -20.29 7.56
N ARG A 212 -0.67 -19.31 7.69
CA ARG A 212 -0.85 -18.25 6.69
C ARG A 212 -0.44 -16.90 7.27
N PHE A 213 0.56 -16.29 6.66
CA PHE A 213 1.02 -14.95 7.03
C PHE A 213 0.24 -13.90 6.24
N LYS A 214 -0.27 -12.90 6.95
CA LYS A 214 -0.84 -11.70 6.36
C LYS A 214 0.07 -10.52 6.70
N LEU A 215 0.58 -9.87 5.67
CA LEU A 215 1.43 -8.69 5.81
C LEU A 215 0.58 -7.43 5.91
N LYS A 216 1.12 -6.38 6.52
CA LYS A 216 0.52 -5.04 6.53
C LYS A 216 0.63 -4.36 5.17
N ILE A 217 1.72 -4.64 4.44
CA ILE A 217 1.92 -4.23 3.05
C ILE A 217 1.30 -5.31 2.18
N ASP A 218 0.22 -4.97 1.49
CA ASP A 218 -0.59 -5.88 0.70
C ASP A 218 -0.24 -5.69 -0.78
N ILE A 219 0.57 -6.58 -1.37
CA ILE A 219 0.96 -6.49 -2.79
C ILE A 219 -0.27 -6.50 -3.69
N ASP A 220 -1.26 -7.33 -3.36
CA ASP A 220 -2.46 -7.53 -4.18
C ASP A 220 -3.38 -6.29 -4.17
N LYS A 221 -3.14 -5.33 -3.27
CA LYS A 221 -3.78 -4.01 -3.27
C LYS A 221 -2.91 -2.90 -3.85
N LEU A 222 -1.66 -3.22 -4.18
CA LEU A 222 -0.71 -2.31 -4.82
C LEU A 222 -0.70 -2.46 -6.36
N THR A 223 -1.42 -3.45 -6.90
CA THR A 223 -1.71 -3.68 -8.32
C THR A 223 -3.15 -3.30 -8.62
#